data_AF-A0A2R6LX17-F1
#
_entry.id   AF-A0A2R6LX17-F1
#
_cell.length_a   1.000
_cell.length_b   1.000
_cell.length_c   1.000
_cell.angle_alpha   90.00
_cell.angle_beta   90.00
_cell.angle_gamma   90.00
#
_symmetry.space_group_name_H-M   'P 1'
#
loop_
_entity.id
_entity.type
_entity.pdbx_description
1 polymer ?
#
loop_
_entity_poly.entity_id
_entity_poly.type
_entity_poly.pdbx_seq_one_letter_code
_entity_poly.pdbx_strand_id
1 'polypeptide(L)' 'FDVLGQGRRYDSDAAYIRHWLPELDALPADACHAPWQLSASQQAMYGVELGADYPESMIDVTAVYDRLDG' A
#
# COMPACT_ATOMS: atom_id res chain seq x y z
N PHE A 1 -0.76 -16.30 -7.52
CA PHE A 1 -1.90 -15.42 -7.19
C PHE A 1 -1.28 -14.08 -6.83
N ASP A 2 -1.37 -13.08 -7.72
CA ASP A 2 -0.71 -11.77 -7.55
C ASP A 2 -1.75 -10.75 -7.05
N VAL A 3 -1.69 -10.43 -5.75
CA VAL A 3 -2.64 -9.53 -5.09
C VAL A 3 -2.44 -8.10 -5.57
N LEU A 4 -1.19 -7.69 -5.79
CA LEU A 4 -0.84 -6.32 -6.19
C LEU A 4 -1.23 -6.06 -7.65
N GLY A 5 -0.97 -7.02 -8.54
CA GLY A 5 -1.39 -6.94 -9.93
C GLY A 5 -2.91 -6.96 -10.08
N GLN A 6 -3.62 -7.74 -9.26
CA GLN A 6 -5.08 -7.70 -9.23
C GLN A 6 -5.61 -6.36 -8.74
N GLY A 7 -5.04 -5.80 -7.67
CA GLY A 7 -5.41 -4.47 -7.15
C GLY A 7 -5.25 -3.40 -8.23
N ARG A 8 -4.08 -3.29 -8.86
CA ARG A 8 -3.84 -2.32 -9.95
C ARG A 8 -4.75 -2.54 -11.17
N ARG A 9 -5.10 -3.80 -11.47
CA ARG A 9 -5.93 -4.14 -12.64
C ARG A 9 -7.41 -3.85 -12.43
N TYR A 10 -7.94 -4.11 -11.24
CA TYR A 10 -9.37 -3.99 -10.94
C TYR A 10 -9.75 -2.70 -10.22
N ASP A 11 -8.79 -2.03 -9.59
CA ASP A 11 -8.99 -0.80 -8.83
C ASP A 11 -7.81 0.15 -9.08
N SER A 12 -7.56 0.52 -10.33
CA SER A 12 -6.42 1.37 -10.72
C SER A 12 -6.41 2.74 -10.05
N ASP A 13 -7.58 3.24 -9.66
CA ASP A 13 -7.73 4.50 -8.94
C ASP A 13 -7.64 4.30 -7.42
N ALA A 14 -7.47 3.08 -6.91
CA ALA A 14 -7.52 2.75 -5.49
C ALA A 14 -8.84 3.19 -4.78
N ALA A 15 -9.93 3.31 -5.52
CA ALA A 15 -11.22 3.76 -5.00
C ALA A 15 -11.80 2.78 -3.98
N TYR A 16 -11.59 1.47 -4.18
CA TYR A 16 -12.01 0.46 -3.21
C TYR A 16 -11.19 0.56 -1.92
N ILE A 17 -9.87 0.76 -2.05
CA ILE A 17 -8.97 0.93 -0.89
C ILE A 17 -9.39 2.15 -0.07
N ARG A 18 -9.55 3.32 -0.71
CA ARG A 18 -9.92 4.56 -0.01
C ARG A 18 -11.31 4.52 0.61
N HIS A 19 -12.24 3.78 0.01
CA HIS A 19 -13.57 3.60 0.60
C HIS A 19 -13.53 2.89 1.96
N TRP A 20 -12.66 1.89 2.11
CA TRP A 20 -12.58 1.07 3.31
C TRP A 20 -11.48 1.51 4.29
N LEU A 21 -10.46 2.21 3.80
CA LEU A 21 -9.31 2.70 4.56
C LEU A 21 -9.17 4.22 4.31
N PRO A 22 -10.04 5.04 4.90
CA PRO A 22 -10.02 6.49 4.71
C PRO A 22 -8.71 7.16 5.17
N GLU A 23 -7.95 6.52 6.05
CA GLU A 23 -6.61 6.95 6.45
C GLU A 23 -5.62 6.98 5.27
N LEU A 24 -5.88 6.22 4.20
CA LEU A 24 -5.06 6.18 2.98
C LEU A 24 -5.59 7.11 1.88
N ASP A 25 -6.64 7.91 2.14
CA ASP A 25 -7.31 8.72 1.12
C ASP A 25 -6.38 9.80 0.53
N ALA A 26 -5.44 10.30 1.34
CA ALA A 26 -4.45 11.28 0.94
C ALA A 26 -3.34 10.72 0.01
N LEU A 27 -3.23 9.40 -0.12
CA LEU A 27 -2.18 8.77 -0.91
C LEU A 27 -2.55 8.71 -2.41
N PRO A 28 -1.57 8.86 -3.32
CA PRO A 28 -1.76 8.54 -4.72
C PRO A 28 -2.09 7.04 -4.89
N ALA A 29 -2.82 6.69 -5.95
CA ALA A 29 -3.37 5.33 -6.13
C ALA A 29 -2.28 4.23 -6.06
N ASP A 30 -1.14 4.46 -6.72
CA ASP A 30 0.00 3.53 -6.67
C ASP A 30 0.50 3.28 -5.25
N ALA A 31 0.51 4.32 -4.40
CA ALA A 31 0.91 4.21 -3.00
C ALA A 31 -0.18 3.58 -2.12
N CYS A 32 -1.47 3.76 -2.42
CA CYS A 32 -2.56 3.07 -1.72
C CYS A 32 -2.45 1.54 -1.85
N HIS A 33 -1.94 1.04 -2.98
CA HIS A 33 -1.74 -0.40 -3.19
C HIS A 33 -0.50 -0.95 -2.48
N ALA A 34 0.46 -0.09 -2.10
CA ALA A 34 1.70 -0.48 -1.45
C ALA A 34 2.17 0.57 -0.43
N PRO A 35 1.38 0.87 0.63
CA PRO A 35 1.70 1.92 1.59
C PRO A 35 3.01 1.64 2.34
N TRP A 36 3.39 0.37 2.52
CA TRP A 36 4.66 -0.04 3.13
C TRP A 36 5.92 0.36 2.34
N GLN A 37 5.77 0.80 1.09
CA GLN A 37 6.87 1.32 0.28
C GLN A 37 7.10 2.83 0.49
N LEU A 38 6.24 3.51 1.27
CA LEU A 38 6.37 4.93 1.55
C LEU A 38 7.62 5.21 2.39
N SER A 39 8.50 6.05 1.87
CA SER A 39 9.58 6.64 2.67
C SER A 39 9.02 7.54 3.77
N ALA A 40 9.80 7.76 4.83
CA ALA A 40 9.43 8.70 5.90
C ALA A 40 9.08 10.11 5.37
N SER A 41 9.73 10.55 4.30
CA SER A 41 9.42 11.84 3.65
C SER A 41 8.05 11.86 2.98
N GLN A 42 7.65 10.75 2.35
CA GLN A 42 6.34 10.62 1.73
C GLN A 42 5.24 10.45 2.78
N GLN A 43 5.51 9.68 3.84
CA GLN A 43 4.63 9.57 5.01
C GLN A 43 4.31 10.95 5.59
N ALA A 44 5.33 11.79 5.82
CA ALA A 44 5.14 13.16 6.28
C ALA A 44 4.39 14.06 5.27
N MET A 45 4.65 13.89 3.97
CA MET A 45 3.99 14.66 2.90
C MET A 45 2.48 14.37 2.83
N TYR A 46 2.10 13.11 3.01
CA TYR A 46 0.70 12.67 2.92
C TYR A 46 -0.01 12.60 4.28
N GLY A 47 0.70 12.83 5.37
CA GLY A 47 0.14 12.80 6.72
C GLY A 47 -0.30 11.41 7.16
N VAL A 48 0.46 10.37 6.77
CA VAL A 48 0.21 8.97 7.15
C VAL A 48 1.45 8.42 7.82
N GLU A 49 1.30 7.92 9.05
CA GLU A 49 2.38 7.25 9.80
C GLU A 49 2.17 5.73 9.82
N LEU A 50 3.11 4.99 9.22
CA LEU A 50 3.11 3.54 9.28
C LEU A 50 3.46 3.07 10.70
N GLY A 51 2.67 2.14 11.24
CA GLY A 51 2.75 1.68 12.62
C GLY A 51 1.83 2.42 13.59
N ALA A 52 1.29 3.58 13.19
CA ALA A 52 0.35 4.36 13.99
C ALA A 52 -1.01 4.52 13.30
N ASP A 53 -1.04 5.17 12.13
CA ASP A 53 -2.28 5.41 11.36
C ASP A 53 -2.64 4.19 10.49
N TYR A 54 -1.63 3.51 9.96
CA TYR A 54 -1.78 2.28 9.19
C TYR A 54 -0.72 1.28 9.61
N PRO A 55 -1.04 0.00 9.85
CA PRO A 55 -0.08 -0.96 10.38
C PRO A 55 1.12 -1.16 9.44
N GLU A 56 2.30 -1.35 10.03
CA GLU A 56 3.44 -1.87 9.28
C GLU A 56 3.15 -3.28 8.75
N SER A 57 3.76 -3.63 7.62
CA SER A 57 3.61 -4.97 7.06
C SER A 57 4.09 -6.02 8.06
N MET A 58 3.19 -6.93 8.46
CA MET A 58 3.51 -8.02 9.40
C MET A 58 4.56 -9.01 8.85
N ILE A 59 4.70 -9.06 7.53
CA ILE A 59 5.68 -9.87 6.81
C ILE A 59 6.38 -8.98 5.78
N ASP A 60 7.63 -9.28 5.47
CA ASP A 60 8.31 -8.63 4.36
C ASP A 60 7.66 -9.07 3.04
N VAL A 61 6.77 -8.23 2.53
CA VAL A 61 6.01 -8.48 1.30
C VAL A 61 6.97 -8.66 0.13
N THR A 62 8.08 -7.89 0.09
CA THR A 62 9.08 -7.95 -0.97
C THR A 62 9.78 -9.31 -0.97
N ALA A 63 10.22 -9.78 0.18
CA ALA A 63 10.87 -11.09 0.32
C ALA A 63 9.91 -12.25 0.00
N VAL A 64 8.63 -12.10 0.31
CA VAL A 64 7.63 -13.14 0.01
C VAL A 64 7.37 -13.26 -1.49
N TYR A 65 7.31 -12.15 -2.23
CA TYR A 65 7.15 -12.17 -3.69
C TYR A 65 8.40 -12.70 -4.40
N ASP A 66 9.61 -12.30 -3.96
CA ASP A 66 10.87 -12.81 -4.52
C ASP A 66 10.96 -14.35 -4.44
N ARG A 67 10.39 -14.93 -3.37
CA ARG A 67 10.30 -16.39 -3.18
C ARG A 67 9.22 -17.09 -4.01
N LEU A 68 8.24 -16.35 -4.54
CA LEU A 68 7.16 -16.89 -5.36
C LEU A 68 7.44 -16.78 -6.87
N ASP A 69 8.28 -15.82 -7.27
CA ASP A 69 8.71 -15.60 -8.65
C ASP A 69 10.03 -16.35 -9.00
N GLY A 70 10.60 -17.08 -8.04
CA GLY A 70 11.81 -17.93 -8.17
C GLY A 70 11.53 -19.43 -8.31
#